data_AF-A0A0F2PPN4-F1
#
_entry.id   AF-A0A0F2PPN4-F1
#
_cell.length_a   1.000
_cell.length_b   1.000
_cell.length_c   1.000
_cell.angle_alpha   90.00
_cell.angle_beta   90.00
_cell.angle_gamma   90.00
#
_symmetry.space_group_name_H-M   'P 1'
#
loop_
_entity.id
_entity.type
_entity.pdbx_description
1 polymer ?
#
loop_
_entity_poly.entity_id
_entity_poly.type
_entity_poly.pdbx_seq_one_letter_code
_entity_poly.pdbx_strand_id
1 'polypeptide(L)'
;MKRIPRDPEKFEVIDLFDAIGQKRDLKLHDESSEKIFLESIQTSLGRYKTPIILHGRRIESMFGYVAASLGRSAVIKKEDCGEVFLELTGAKIPDYRVVTQAGEQFLVEVKNCHKANPSAKFSLKAAYLEALKSYASLVNLELKIAIYWSRWNKWVLISPDDLRCERSTCVTTFVDSCMQNQMSILGDVTIGTTPPLVFRLLTDPEKPRRVGENSKATFTIGHVELYCAGQLIIEKEEQNIAFYLMLYGDWPTKQPKAHIEDGELLAIEYLAEPIEETPGQGFEIIGSMTGMISRHYNELTAPSGQVERFAPKGEPGMLGIAIPANYKGSQLPLWMFIQQPAKDDDGET
;
A
#
# COMPACT_ATOMS: atom_id res chain seq x y z
N MET A 1 -12.31 -4.32 5.20
CA MET A 1 -12.57 -3.25 6.19
C MET A 1 -13.31 -2.10 5.53
N LYS A 2 -14.27 -1.47 6.21
CA LYS A 2 -15.05 -0.32 5.70
C LYS A 2 -14.72 0.95 6.49
N ARG A 3 -14.78 2.11 5.84
CA ARG A 3 -14.65 3.42 6.49
C ARG A 3 -15.96 3.80 7.18
N ILE A 4 -15.89 4.30 8.40
CA ILE A 4 -17.03 4.98 9.02
C ILE A 4 -17.11 6.38 8.37
N PRO A 5 -18.21 6.71 7.65
CA PRO A 5 -18.31 7.99 6.97
C PRO A 5 -18.36 9.12 7.99
N ARG A 6 -17.65 10.21 7.67
CA ARG A 6 -17.77 11.51 8.33
C ARG A 6 -18.43 12.47 7.36
N ASP A 7 -19.09 13.50 7.90
CA ASP A 7 -19.60 14.62 7.13
C ASP A 7 -18.68 15.83 7.35
N PRO A 8 -17.60 15.96 6.56
CA PRO A 8 -16.60 16.99 6.77
C PRO A 8 -17.16 18.40 6.53
N GLU A 9 -18.12 18.56 5.61
CA GLU A 9 -18.75 19.85 5.33
C GLU A 9 -19.58 20.34 6.51
N LYS A 10 -20.17 19.42 7.28
CA LYS A 10 -20.95 19.75 8.47
C LYS A 10 -20.09 20.03 9.71
N PHE A 11 -19.06 19.21 9.96
CA PHE A 11 -18.33 19.24 11.23
C PHE A 11 -16.92 19.81 11.08
N GLU A 12 -16.13 19.34 10.10
CA GLU A 12 -14.71 19.69 9.99
C GLU A 12 -14.50 21.15 9.55
N VAL A 13 -15.44 21.75 8.82
CA VAL A 13 -15.39 23.18 8.47
C VAL A 13 -15.48 24.06 9.71
N ILE A 14 -16.38 23.72 10.64
CA ILE A 14 -16.56 24.46 11.89
C ILE A 14 -15.36 24.24 12.80
N ASP A 15 -14.88 23.00 12.93
CA ASP A 15 -13.69 22.68 13.74
C ASP A 15 -12.44 23.42 13.22
N LEU A 16 -12.28 23.49 11.90
CA LEU A 16 -11.18 24.24 11.27
C LEU A 16 -11.32 25.74 11.49
N PHE A 17 -12.54 26.28 11.43
CA PHE A 17 -12.80 27.68 11.76
C PHE A 17 -12.44 27.98 13.20
N ASP A 18 -12.88 27.17 14.17
CA ASP A 18 -12.57 27.36 15.58
C ASP A 18 -11.06 27.29 15.85
N ALA A 19 -10.38 26.27 15.32
CA ALA A 19 -8.93 26.12 15.48
C ALA A 19 -8.11 27.29 14.89
N ILE A 20 -8.53 27.85 13.75
CA ILE A 20 -7.90 29.05 13.17
C ILE A 20 -8.33 30.31 13.93
N GLY A 21 -9.59 30.37 14.33
CA GLY A 21 -10.24 31.49 14.98
C GLY A 21 -9.65 31.78 16.34
N GLN A 22 -9.43 30.75 17.17
CA GLN A 22 -8.73 30.89 18.46
C GLN A 22 -7.35 31.55 18.32
N LYS A 23 -6.61 31.23 17.24
CA LYS A 23 -5.28 31.79 16.99
C LYS A 23 -5.31 33.24 16.48
N ARG A 24 -6.40 33.65 15.83
CA ARG A 24 -6.51 34.93 15.12
C ARG A 24 -7.61 35.85 15.67
N ASP A 25 -8.22 35.46 16.78
CA ASP A 25 -9.37 36.13 17.41
C ASP A 25 -10.56 36.33 16.45
N LEU A 26 -10.88 35.31 15.65
CA LEU A 26 -12.02 35.35 14.72
C LEU A 26 -13.32 34.98 15.44
N LYS A 27 -14.42 35.63 15.06
CA LYS A 27 -15.73 35.43 15.68
C LYS A 27 -16.72 34.74 14.74
N LEU A 28 -17.51 33.83 15.29
CA LEU A 28 -18.67 33.27 14.61
C LEU A 28 -19.70 34.38 14.37
N HIS A 29 -20.37 34.34 13.21
CA HIS A 29 -21.38 35.33 12.78
C HIS A 29 -20.84 36.75 12.50
N ASP A 30 -19.54 36.90 12.28
CA ASP A 30 -18.93 38.13 11.79
C ASP A 30 -18.43 37.95 10.35
N GLU A 31 -19.04 38.66 9.40
CA GLU A 31 -18.70 38.57 7.97
C GLU A 31 -17.22 38.90 7.69
N SER A 32 -16.62 39.80 8.50
CA SER A 32 -15.22 40.15 8.34
C SER A 32 -14.28 38.99 8.74
N SER A 33 -14.61 38.30 9.82
CA SER A 33 -13.93 37.09 10.31
C SER A 33 -14.03 35.94 9.29
N GLU A 34 -15.20 35.75 8.68
CA GLU A 34 -15.41 34.74 7.63
C GLU A 34 -14.51 35.00 6.42
N LYS A 35 -14.41 36.25 5.96
CA LYS A 35 -13.52 36.63 4.86
C LYS A 35 -12.05 36.36 5.18
N ILE A 36 -11.61 36.76 6.38
CA ILE A 36 -10.22 36.52 6.84
C ILE A 36 -9.90 35.02 6.91
N PHE A 37 -10.86 34.20 7.35
CA PHE A 37 -10.73 32.75 7.40
C PHE A 37 -10.53 32.16 5.99
N LEU A 38 -11.38 32.54 5.03
CA LEU A 38 -11.28 32.05 3.65
C LEU A 38 -9.96 32.44 2.98
N GLU A 39 -9.52 33.69 3.14
CA GLU A 39 -8.23 34.17 2.64
C GLU A 39 -7.05 33.42 3.28
N SER A 40 -7.15 33.12 4.58
CA SER A 40 -6.17 32.31 5.31
C SER A 40 -6.08 30.89 4.76
N ILE A 41 -7.21 30.22 4.51
CA ILE A 41 -7.24 28.87 3.95
C ILE A 41 -6.63 28.87 2.55
N GLN A 42 -7.03 29.81 1.68
CA GLN A 42 -6.51 29.91 0.32
C GLN A 42 -4.99 30.07 0.32
N THR A 43 -4.48 30.96 1.18
CA THR A 43 -3.05 31.22 1.33
C THR A 43 -2.31 29.97 1.84
N SER A 44 -2.82 29.32 2.89
CA SER A 44 -2.19 28.13 3.44
C SER A 44 -2.21 26.95 2.47
N LEU A 45 -3.32 26.72 1.77
CA LEU A 45 -3.42 25.66 0.77
C LEU A 45 -2.40 25.86 -0.36
N GLY A 46 -2.26 27.10 -0.86
CA GLY A 46 -1.24 27.43 -1.85
C GLY A 46 0.19 27.20 -1.35
N ARG A 47 0.48 27.56 -0.09
CA ARG A 47 1.81 27.44 0.52
C ARG A 47 2.23 26.00 0.78
N TYR A 48 1.32 25.16 1.25
CA TYR A 48 1.65 23.80 1.71
C TYR A 48 1.43 22.71 0.64
N LYS A 49 0.92 23.07 -0.54
CA LYS A 49 0.81 22.18 -1.71
C LYS A 49 2.17 21.98 -2.41
N THR A 50 3.21 21.62 -1.65
CA THR A 50 4.53 21.31 -2.19
C THR A 50 4.65 19.80 -2.46
N PRO A 51 5.39 19.37 -3.51
CA PRO A 51 5.51 17.94 -3.84
C PRO A 51 5.96 17.08 -2.65
N ILE A 52 6.90 17.55 -1.84
CA ILE A 52 7.41 16.84 -0.66
C ILE A 52 6.29 16.56 0.35
N ILE A 53 5.49 17.58 0.69
CA ILE A 53 4.38 17.42 1.64
C ILE A 53 3.29 16.52 1.06
N LEU A 54 2.94 16.72 -0.21
CA LEU A 54 1.91 15.93 -0.89
C LEU A 54 2.30 14.44 -0.94
N HIS A 55 3.55 14.13 -1.29
CA HIS A 55 4.05 12.76 -1.30
C HIS A 55 4.07 12.18 0.12
N GLY A 56 4.56 12.93 1.12
CA GLY A 56 4.55 12.48 2.52
C GLY A 56 3.16 12.09 3.02
N ARG A 57 2.19 13.00 2.91
CA ARG A 57 0.79 12.76 3.33
C ARG A 57 0.12 11.62 2.57
N ARG A 58 0.47 11.44 1.30
CA ARG A 58 -0.03 10.34 0.49
C ARG A 58 0.52 9.00 0.97
N ILE A 59 1.81 8.89 1.30
CA ILE A 59 2.39 7.66 1.83
C ILE A 59 1.81 7.31 3.21
N GLU A 60 1.65 8.32 4.07
CA GLU A 60 0.93 8.16 5.35
C GLU A 60 -0.49 7.62 5.12
N SER A 61 -1.23 8.19 4.17
CA SER A 61 -2.57 7.69 3.81
C SER A 61 -2.53 6.27 3.24
N MET A 62 -1.53 5.94 2.43
CA MET A 62 -1.35 4.62 1.83
C MET A 62 -1.18 3.53 2.88
N PHE A 63 -0.45 3.79 3.97
CA PHE A 63 -0.30 2.82 5.06
C PHE A 63 -1.65 2.34 5.59
N GLY A 64 -2.60 3.24 5.86
CA GLY A 64 -3.92 2.88 6.36
C GLY A 64 -4.70 1.97 5.39
N TYR A 65 -4.56 2.18 4.08
CA TYR A 65 -5.16 1.32 3.06
C TYR A 65 -4.45 -0.03 2.93
N VAL A 66 -3.13 -0.05 3.03
CA VAL A 66 -2.32 -1.28 3.06
C VAL A 66 -2.75 -2.14 4.26
N ALA A 67 -2.69 -1.59 5.47
CA ALA A 67 -3.09 -2.30 6.69
C ALA A 67 -4.55 -2.79 6.66
N ALA A 68 -5.46 -2.02 6.04
CA ALA A 68 -6.85 -2.41 5.87
C ALA A 68 -7.05 -3.55 4.85
N SER A 69 -6.24 -3.56 3.78
CA SER A 69 -6.34 -4.50 2.66
C SER A 69 -5.62 -5.83 2.91
N LEU A 70 -4.64 -5.86 3.81
CA LEU A 70 -3.97 -7.11 4.25
C LEU A 70 -4.88 -8.03 5.07
N GLY A 71 -6.00 -7.52 5.57
CA GLY A 71 -7.08 -8.35 6.09
C GLY A 71 -6.94 -8.84 7.53
N ARG A 72 -5.85 -8.51 8.27
CA ARG A 72 -5.74 -8.83 9.71
C ARG A 72 -5.97 -7.67 10.66
N SER A 73 -6.25 -6.48 10.16
CA SER A 73 -6.65 -5.34 10.99
C SER A 73 -8.15 -5.41 11.32
N ALA A 74 -8.51 -5.20 12.58
CA ALA A 74 -9.88 -5.00 13.05
C ALA A 74 -10.25 -3.51 13.11
N VAL A 75 -9.31 -2.66 13.55
CA VAL A 75 -9.48 -1.20 13.62
C VAL A 75 -8.22 -0.50 13.13
N ILE A 76 -8.39 0.56 12.36
CA ILE A 76 -7.33 1.50 11.99
C ILE A 76 -7.88 2.90 12.22
N LYS A 77 -7.25 3.64 13.14
CA LYS A 77 -7.61 5.02 13.48
C LYS A 77 -6.39 5.91 13.21
N LYS A 78 -6.60 7.09 12.62
CA LYS A 78 -5.58 8.15 12.65
C LYS A 78 -5.46 8.69 14.06
N GLU A 79 -4.31 8.49 14.70
CA GLU A 79 -4.14 8.83 16.11
C GLU A 79 -3.82 10.32 16.30
N ASP A 80 -3.10 10.92 15.36
CA ASP A 80 -2.75 12.34 15.30
C ASP A 80 -3.89 13.27 14.84
N CYS A 81 -5.08 12.73 14.59
CA CYS A 81 -6.23 13.47 14.06
C CYS A 81 -7.31 13.66 15.13
N GLY A 82 -7.71 14.92 15.33
CA GLY A 82 -8.65 15.36 16.36
C GLY A 82 -7.95 16.14 17.47
N GLU A 83 -8.71 16.60 18.45
CA GLU A 83 -8.16 17.27 19.62
C GLU A 83 -7.59 16.27 20.61
N VAL A 84 -6.41 16.58 21.14
CA VAL A 84 -5.77 15.79 22.19
C VAL A 84 -5.21 16.74 23.23
N PHE A 85 -5.65 16.57 24.47
CA PHE A 85 -5.16 17.32 25.62
C PHE A 85 -4.18 16.44 26.39
N LEU A 86 -2.93 16.89 26.48
CA LEU A 86 -1.86 16.17 27.16
C LEU A 86 -1.23 17.10 28.20
N GLU A 87 -1.03 16.57 29.41
CA GLU A 87 -0.21 17.25 30.42
C GLU A 87 1.28 17.22 30.04
N LEU A 88 1.70 16.14 29.38
CA LEU A 88 3.09 15.97 28.95
C LEU A 88 3.43 16.90 27.79
N THR A 89 4.29 17.89 28.06
CA THR A 89 4.81 18.78 27.04
C THR A 89 5.81 18.07 26.12
N GLY A 90 5.80 18.40 24.83
CA GLY A 90 6.78 17.91 23.86
C GLY A 90 6.53 16.49 23.33
N ALA A 91 5.53 15.76 23.82
CA ALA A 91 5.11 14.48 23.27
C ALA A 91 4.72 14.59 21.78
N LYS A 92 4.95 13.52 21.03
CA LYS A 92 4.51 13.40 19.64
C LYS A 92 3.55 12.24 19.50
N ILE A 93 2.41 12.50 18.85
CA ILE A 93 1.37 11.51 18.61
C ILE A 93 1.71 10.80 17.30
N PRO A 94 1.79 9.46 17.28
CA PRO A 94 2.01 8.70 16.05
C PRO A 94 0.85 8.84 15.06
N ASP A 95 1.09 8.56 13.79
CA ASP A 95 0.09 8.72 12.73
C ASP A 95 -1.16 7.82 12.92
N TYR A 96 -0.99 6.56 13.34
CA TYR A 96 -2.08 5.60 13.47
C TYR A 96 -2.09 4.83 14.79
N ARG A 97 -3.28 4.37 15.18
CA ARG A 97 -3.51 3.27 16.12
C ARG A 97 -4.16 2.12 15.36
N VAL A 98 -3.61 0.92 15.51
CA VAL A 98 -4.09 -0.30 14.87
C VAL A 98 -4.51 -1.30 15.94
N VAL A 99 -5.63 -1.98 15.71
CA VAL A 99 -6.05 -3.17 16.45
C VAL A 99 -6.12 -4.32 15.48
N THR A 100 -5.44 -5.43 15.76
CA THR A 100 -5.49 -6.64 14.93
C THR A 100 -6.72 -7.47 15.26
N GLN A 101 -7.08 -8.42 14.39
CA GLN A 101 -8.14 -9.39 14.65
C GLN A 101 -7.84 -10.31 15.84
N ALA A 102 -6.56 -10.47 16.20
CA ALA A 102 -6.13 -11.20 17.39
C ALA A 102 -6.23 -10.37 18.69
N GLY A 103 -6.58 -9.08 18.59
CA GLY A 103 -6.71 -8.17 19.72
C GLY A 103 -5.44 -7.42 20.09
N GLU A 104 -4.32 -7.67 19.41
CA GLU A 104 -3.09 -6.89 19.58
C GLU A 104 -3.34 -5.43 19.18
N GLN A 105 -2.75 -4.51 19.93
CA GLN A 105 -2.95 -3.09 19.73
C GLN A 105 -1.63 -2.34 19.82
N PHE A 106 -1.37 -1.50 18.83
CA PHE A 106 -0.13 -0.71 18.75
C PHE A 106 -0.35 0.60 18.00
N LEU A 107 0.52 1.55 18.27
CA LEU A 107 0.65 2.81 17.56
C LEU A 107 1.64 2.65 16.39
N VAL A 108 1.43 3.39 15.31
CA VAL A 108 2.28 3.35 14.13
C VAL A 108 2.64 4.75 13.71
N GLU A 109 3.94 5.01 13.65
CA GLU A 109 4.52 6.16 12.99
C GLU A 109 4.92 5.79 11.55
N VAL A 110 4.45 6.53 10.56
CA VAL A 110 4.69 6.27 9.14
C VAL A 110 5.80 7.16 8.59
N LYS A 111 6.73 6.54 7.87
CA LYS A 111 7.86 7.22 7.22
C LYS A 111 8.06 6.71 5.80
N ASN A 112 8.45 7.62 4.92
CA ASN A 112 8.85 7.30 3.56
C ASN A 112 10.37 7.41 3.42
N CYS A 113 10.99 6.45 2.76
CA CYS A 113 12.41 6.45 2.41
C CYS A 113 12.59 6.22 0.90
N HIS A 114 13.33 7.11 0.23
CA HIS A 114 13.55 7.05 -1.22
C HIS A 114 15.00 6.71 -1.60
N LYS A 115 15.74 6.06 -0.71
CA LYS A 115 17.16 5.72 -0.94
C LYS A 115 17.27 4.51 -1.86
N ALA A 116 18.07 4.63 -2.91
CA ALA A 116 18.30 3.54 -3.88
C ALA A 116 19.38 2.55 -3.41
N ASN A 117 20.41 3.02 -2.70
CA ASN A 117 21.43 2.14 -2.12
C ASN A 117 20.86 1.46 -0.86
N PRO A 118 20.82 0.11 -0.80
CA PRO A 118 20.24 -0.63 0.32
C PRO A 118 20.99 -0.41 1.65
N SER A 119 22.29 -0.09 1.59
CA SER A 119 23.12 0.20 2.77
C SER A 119 23.00 1.66 3.24
N ALA A 120 22.26 2.51 2.53
CA ALA A 120 22.12 3.90 2.91
C ALA A 120 21.18 4.04 4.12
N LYS A 121 21.67 4.67 5.19
CA LYS A 121 20.96 4.82 6.47
C LYS A 121 19.66 5.61 6.33
N PHE A 122 18.50 5.04 6.64
CA PHE A 122 17.32 5.83 7.05
C PHE A 122 17.59 6.38 8.46
N SER A 123 17.14 7.61 8.75
CA SER A 123 17.44 8.27 10.02
C SER A 123 16.27 9.02 10.61
N LEU A 124 16.15 8.96 11.94
CA LEU A 124 15.27 9.76 12.77
C LEU A 124 16.10 10.49 13.83
N LYS A 125 15.67 11.69 14.23
CA LYS A 125 16.28 12.35 15.39
C LYS A 125 15.93 11.56 16.64
N ALA A 126 16.90 11.31 17.52
CA ALA A 126 16.67 10.58 18.77
C ALA A 126 15.58 11.26 19.62
N ALA A 127 15.63 12.59 19.76
CA ALA A 127 14.61 13.35 20.47
C ALA A 127 13.19 13.22 19.86
N TYR A 128 13.08 12.99 18.56
CA TYR A 128 11.79 12.75 17.91
C TYR A 128 11.24 11.36 18.28
N LEU A 129 12.09 10.35 18.24
CA LEU A 129 11.73 8.98 18.61
C LEU A 129 11.32 8.91 20.09
N GLU A 130 12.06 9.57 20.98
CA GLU A 130 11.75 9.64 22.41
C GLU A 130 10.41 10.35 22.67
N ALA A 131 10.08 11.39 21.91
CA ALA A 131 8.79 12.07 22.04
C ALA A 131 7.61 11.17 21.62
N LEU A 132 7.80 10.30 20.62
CA LEU A 132 6.81 9.29 20.23
C LEU A 132 6.70 8.18 21.29
N LYS A 133 7.84 7.67 21.78
CA LYS A 133 7.88 6.67 22.86
C LYS A 133 7.18 7.18 24.12
N SER A 134 7.38 8.44 24.48
CA SER A 134 6.75 9.06 25.64
C SER A 134 5.23 9.08 25.53
N TYR A 135 4.68 9.39 24.36
CA TYR A 135 3.24 9.29 24.11
C TYR A 135 2.75 7.84 24.18
N ALA A 136 3.47 6.91 23.56
CA ALA A 136 3.12 5.49 23.57
C ALA A 136 3.06 4.91 25.00
N SER A 137 4.02 5.26 25.85
CA SER A 137 4.03 4.91 27.27
C SER A 137 2.84 5.51 28.03
N LEU A 138 2.46 6.75 27.75
CA LEU A 138 1.34 7.44 28.39
C LEU A 138 0.01 6.71 28.13
N VAL A 139 -0.21 6.23 26.90
CA VAL A 139 -1.42 5.50 26.53
C VAL A 139 -1.30 3.98 26.69
N ASN A 140 -0.17 3.51 27.23
CA ASN A 140 0.15 2.10 27.46
C ASN A 140 -0.02 1.22 26.19
N LEU A 141 0.55 1.68 25.07
CA LEU A 141 0.56 0.95 23.80
C LEU A 141 1.97 0.80 23.27
N GLU A 142 2.22 -0.29 22.56
CA GLU A 142 3.47 -0.46 21.82
C GLU A 142 3.56 0.54 20.67
N LEU A 143 4.75 1.09 20.41
CA LEU A 143 5.03 1.91 19.23
C LEU A 143 5.70 1.05 18.16
N LYS A 144 5.25 1.19 16.92
CA LYS A 144 5.91 0.65 15.72
C LYS A 144 6.26 1.78 14.76
N ILE A 145 7.31 1.57 13.97
CA ILE A 145 7.69 2.46 12.86
C ILE A 145 7.43 1.73 11.55
N ALA A 146 6.48 2.23 10.75
CA ALA A 146 6.22 1.76 9.40
C ALA A 146 7.07 2.55 8.40
N ILE A 147 8.04 1.89 7.75
CA ILE A 147 8.92 2.53 6.76
C ILE A 147 8.56 2.00 5.37
N TYR A 148 8.15 2.89 4.49
CA TYR A 148 8.00 2.60 3.07
C TYR A 148 9.29 2.89 2.32
N TRP A 149 9.98 1.85 1.88
CA TRP A 149 11.14 1.94 1.01
C TRP A 149 10.68 2.08 -0.45
N SER A 150 10.29 3.30 -0.82
CA SER A 150 9.64 3.60 -2.11
C SER A 150 10.41 3.17 -3.35
N ARG A 151 11.75 3.11 -3.30
CA ARG A 151 12.59 2.60 -4.40
C ARG A 151 12.41 1.11 -4.66
N TRP A 152 11.98 0.37 -3.65
CA TRP A 152 11.85 -1.08 -3.65
C TRP A 152 10.38 -1.53 -3.55
N ASN A 153 9.44 -0.59 -3.48
CA ASN A 153 8.02 -0.85 -3.24
C ASN A 153 7.76 -1.78 -2.04
N LYS A 154 8.54 -1.59 -0.96
CA LYS A 154 8.54 -2.49 0.20
C LYS A 154 8.17 -1.74 1.46
N TRP A 155 7.21 -2.28 2.20
CA TRP A 155 6.90 -1.87 3.56
C TRP A 155 7.66 -2.74 4.55
N VAL A 156 8.15 -2.10 5.61
CA VAL A 156 8.61 -2.76 6.82
C VAL A 156 7.92 -2.13 8.03
N LEU A 157 7.62 -2.95 9.03
CA LEU A 157 7.11 -2.54 10.33
C LEU A 157 8.09 -3.02 11.38
N ILE A 158 8.70 -2.11 12.13
CA ILE A 158 9.75 -2.44 13.10
C ILE A 158 9.46 -1.81 14.46
N SER A 159 10.07 -2.36 15.51
CA SER A 159 10.14 -1.70 16.81
C SER A 159 11.08 -0.48 16.74
N PRO A 160 10.82 0.60 17.48
CA PRO A 160 11.79 1.64 17.75
C PRO A 160 13.15 1.12 18.24
N ASP A 161 13.16 -0.01 18.96
CA ASP A 161 14.36 -0.59 19.56
C ASP A 161 15.23 -1.33 18.53
N ASP A 162 14.69 -1.60 17.34
CA ASP A 162 15.43 -2.15 16.19
C ASP A 162 16.32 -1.08 15.51
N LEU A 163 16.16 0.18 15.89
CA LEU A 163 16.96 1.29 15.38
C LEU A 163 18.27 1.40 16.18
N ARG A 164 19.40 1.44 15.47
CA ARG A 164 20.71 1.73 16.08
C ARG A 164 20.81 3.22 16.37
N CYS A 165 20.85 3.60 17.64
CA CYS A 165 20.97 5.00 18.04
C CYS A 165 22.43 5.40 18.28
N GLU A 166 22.90 6.39 17.52
CA GLU A 166 24.22 7.02 17.65
C GLU A 166 24.03 8.51 17.96
N ARG A 167 24.42 8.94 19.17
CA ARG A 167 24.31 10.33 19.64
C ARG A 167 22.86 10.87 19.55
N SER A 168 22.61 11.75 18.58
CA SER A 168 21.33 12.45 18.38
C SER A 168 20.47 11.85 17.27
N THR A 169 20.89 10.72 16.69
CA THR A 169 20.23 10.12 15.52
C THR A 169 20.09 8.61 15.70
N CYS A 170 18.90 8.08 15.41
CA CYS A 170 18.64 6.65 15.34
C CYS A 170 18.49 6.23 13.88
N VAL A 171 19.11 5.12 13.50
CA VAL A 171 19.26 4.71 12.10
C VAL A 171 18.97 3.23 11.87
N THR A 172 18.54 2.93 10.65
CA THR A 172 18.48 1.55 10.11
C THR A 172 18.79 1.58 8.62
N THR A 173 19.04 0.42 8.01
CA THR A 173 19.22 0.27 6.56
C THR A 173 18.04 -0.51 5.97
N PHE A 174 17.98 -0.60 4.63
CA PHE A 174 16.95 -1.43 4.00
C PHE A 174 17.08 -2.89 4.45
N VAL A 175 18.31 -3.42 4.47
CA VAL A 175 18.58 -4.81 4.85
C VAL A 175 18.24 -5.05 6.32
N ASP A 176 18.76 -4.23 7.23
CA ASP A 176 18.52 -4.41 8.68
C ASP A 176 17.02 -4.32 9.01
N SER A 177 16.30 -3.33 8.45
CA SER A 177 14.87 -3.17 8.71
C SER A 177 14.02 -4.28 8.06
N CYS A 178 14.47 -4.86 6.95
CA CYS A 178 13.85 -6.06 6.41
C CYS A 178 14.02 -7.24 7.36
N MET A 179 15.20 -7.44 7.98
CA MET A 179 15.43 -8.54 8.92
C MET A 179 14.54 -8.46 10.17
N GLN A 180 14.13 -7.25 10.56
CA GLN A 180 13.26 -7.01 11.72
C GLN A 180 11.79 -6.80 11.35
N ASN A 181 11.41 -7.06 10.10
CA ASN A 181 10.09 -6.73 9.59
C ASN A 181 8.97 -7.58 10.22
N GLN A 182 7.98 -6.89 10.78
CA GLN A 182 6.79 -7.44 11.44
C GLN A 182 5.48 -7.21 10.67
N MET A 183 5.54 -6.85 9.37
CA MET A 183 4.33 -6.64 8.56
C MET A 183 3.40 -7.86 8.48
N SER A 184 3.88 -9.07 8.80
CA SER A 184 3.07 -10.29 8.89
C SER A 184 2.00 -10.23 9.99
N ILE A 185 2.18 -9.40 11.02
CA ILE A 185 1.16 -9.11 12.05
C ILE A 185 -0.10 -8.52 11.39
N LEU A 186 0.08 -7.67 10.37
CA LEU A 186 -1.02 -7.08 9.60
C LEU A 186 -1.55 -7.99 8.48
N GLY A 187 -0.85 -9.09 8.18
CA GLY A 187 -1.22 -10.05 7.15
C GLY A 187 -0.35 -10.02 5.89
N ASP A 188 0.81 -9.34 5.91
CA ASP A 188 1.71 -9.37 4.75
C ASP A 188 2.29 -10.77 4.51
N VAL A 189 2.32 -11.13 3.23
CA VAL A 189 2.88 -12.38 2.72
C VAL A 189 3.62 -12.10 1.43
N THR A 190 4.72 -12.81 1.20
CA THR A 190 5.36 -12.89 -0.10
C THR A 190 4.75 -14.05 -0.87
N ILE A 191 4.33 -13.82 -2.11
CA ILE A 191 3.64 -14.78 -2.96
C ILE A 191 4.59 -15.25 -4.06
N GLY A 192 4.62 -16.56 -4.27
CA GLY A 192 5.14 -17.19 -5.47
C GLY A 192 4.08 -18.05 -6.15
N THR A 193 4.24 -18.25 -7.45
CA THR A 193 3.39 -19.14 -8.27
C THR A 193 4.23 -19.77 -9.37
N THR A 194 3.71 -20.80 -10.03
CA THR A 194 4.40 -21.41 -11.16
C THR A 194 4.26 -20.50 -12.40
N PRO A 195 5.36 -20.08 -13.04
CA PRO A 195 5.30 -19.32 -14.28
C PRO A 195 4.96 -20.19 -15.50
N PRO A 196 4.48 -19.59 -16.59
CA PRO A 196 3.99 -18.21 -16.69
C PRO A 196 2.50 -18.08 -16.30
N LEU A 197 2.07 -16.85 -16.01
CA LEU A 197 0.64 -16.50 -15.98
C LEU A 197 0.22 -15.90 -17.34
N VAL A 198 -0.88 -16.39 -17.90
CA VAL A 198 -1.41 -15.94 -19.20
C VAL A 198 -2.83 -15.42 -19.04
N PHE A 199 -3.11 -14.25 -19.60
CA PHE A 199 -4.45 -13.69 -19.75
C PHE A 199 -4.78 -13.63 -21.23
N ARG A 200 -5.76 -14.41 -21.67
CA ARG A 200 -6.15 -14.55 -23.07
C ARG A 200 -7.53 -13.97 -23.31
N LEU A 201 -7.61 -13.00 -24.21
CA LEU A 201 -8.86 -12.47 -24.75
C LEU A 201 -9.21 -13.25 -26.01
N LEU A 202 -10.33 -13.97 -26.00
CA LEU A 202 -10.86 -14.68 -27.17
C LEU A 202 -11.86 -13.79 -27.90
N THR A 203 -11.76 -13.74 -29.23
CA THR A 203 -12.72 -12.99 -30.05
C THR A 203 -14.02 -13.76 -30.20
N ASP A 204 -15.14 -13.03 -30.23
CA ASP A 204 -16.45 -13.61 -30.53
C ASP A 204 -16.48 -14.05 -32.01
N PRO A 205 -16.65 -15.35 -32.32
CA PRO A 205 -16.66 -15.85 -33.69
C PRO A 205 -17.85 -15.35 -34.51
N GLU A 206 -18.93 -14.91 -33.85
CA GLU A 206 -20.13 -14.40 -34.51
C GLU A 206 -20.04 -12.89 -34.80
N LYS A 207 -18.89 -12.26 -34.52
CA LYS A 207 -18.66 -10.83 -34.72
C LYS A 207 -17.48 -10.59 -35.68
N PRO A 208 -17.43 -9.42 -36.34
CA PRO A 208 -16.29 -9.06 -37.18
C PRO A 208 -14.97 -9.15 -36.40
N ARG A 209 -13.98 -9.83 -36.99
CA ARG A 209 -12.64 -10.03 -36.40
C ARG A 209 -11.51 -10.14 -37.44
N ARG A 210 -11.77 -9.74 -38.69
CA ARG A 210 -10.78 -9.82 -39.78
C ARG A 210 -9.70 -8.76 -39.62
N VAL A 211 -8.45 -9.14 -39.87
CA VAL A 211 -7.29 -8.24 -39.85
C VAL A 211 -7.23 -7.49 -41.18
N GLY A 212 -7.28 -6.16 -41.11
CA GLY A 212 -7.21 -5.28 -42.28
C GLY A 212 -5.77 -4.92 -42.69
N GLU A 213 -5.66 -4.11 -43.76
CA GLU A 213 -4.40 -3.77 -44.46
C GLU A 213 -3.31 -3.13 -43.58
N ASN A 214 -3.67 -2.57 -42.41
CA ASN A 214 -2.73 -1.92 -41.49
C ASN A 214 -2.39 -2.77 -40.26
N SER A 215 -2.56 -4.11 -40.31
CA SER A 215 -2.43 -5.01 -39.14
C SER A 215 -3.33 -4.60 -37.97
N LYS A 216 -4.50 -4.02 -38.29
CA LYS A 216 -5.52 -3.62 -37.31
C LYS A 216 -6.76 -4.49 -37.50
N ALA A 217 -7.35 -4.89 -36.39
CA ALA A 217 -8.64 -5.56 -36.35
C ALA A 217 -9.54 -4.86 -35.33
N THR A 218 -10.79 -4.64 -35.71
CA THR A 218 -11.87 -4.36 -34.74
C THR A 218 -12.48 -5.71 -34.39
N PHE A 219 -12.61 -6.00 -33.11
CA PHE A 219 -13.17 -7.25 -32.63
C PHE A 219 -14.01 -7.04 -31.38
N THR A 220 -14.89 -8.00 -31.10
CA THR A 220 -15.62 -8.09 -29.84
C THR A 220 -14.99 -9.20 -29.01
N ILE A 221 -14.75 -8.95 -27.72
CA ILE A 221 -14.29 -9.99 -26.80
C ILE A 221 -15.49 -10.90 -26.51
N GLY A 222 -15.39 -12.17 -26.89
CA GLY A 222 -16.41 -13.17 -26.62
C GLY A 222 -16.24 -13.77 -25.22
N HIS A 223 -15.00 -14.08 -24.83
CA HIS A 223 -14.66 -14.68 -23.55
C HIS A 223 -13.21 -14.37 -23.15
N VAL A 224 -12.88 -14.62 -21.87
CA VAL A 224 -11.55 -14.41 -21.30
C VAL A 224 -11.09 -15.67 -20.56
N GLU A 225 -9.88 -16.13 -20.88
CA GLU A 225 -9.25 -17.26 -20.21
C GLU A 225 -8.01 -16.82 -19.43
N LEU A 226 -7.75 -17.48 -18.31
CA LEU A 226 -6.55 -17.32 -17.51
C LEU A 226 -5.84 -18.67 -17.40
N TYR A 227 -4.52 -18.67 -17.52
CA TYR A 227 -3.71 -19.87 -17.40
C TYR A 227 -2.57 -19.67 -16.40
N CYS A 228 -2.20 -20.74 -15.71
CA CYS A 228 -0.96 -20.85 -14.94
C CYS A 228 -0.18 -22.05 -15.47
N ALA A 229 1.05 -21.84 -15.93
CA ALA A 229 1.90 -22.92 -16.48
C ALA A 229 1.21 -23.76 -17.58
N GLY A 230 0.39 -23.11 -18.42
CA GLY A 230 -0.38 -23.77 -19.49
C GLY A 230 -1.68 -24.47 -19.03
N GLN A 231 -1.97 -24.52 -17.73
CA GLN A 231 -3.21 -25.06 -17.20
C GLN A 231 -4.29 -23.97 -17.11
N LEU A 232 -5.48 -24.24 -17.68
CA LEU A 232 -6.61 -23.32 -17.62
C LEU A 232 -7.14 -23.19 -16.19
N ILE A 233 -7.30 -21.94 -15.75
CA ILE A 233 -7.89 -21.57 -14.46
C ILE A 233 -9.39 -21.35 -14.67
N ILE A 234 -10.18 -22.26 -14.15
CA ILE A 234 -11.65 -22.33 -14.21
C ILE A 234 -12.26 -21.73 -12.96
N GLU A 235 -11.67 -21.97 -11.78
CA GLU A 235 -12.23 -21.50 -10.51
C GLU A 235 -12.19 -19.99 -10.40
N LYS A 236 -13.35 -19.36 -10.13
CA LYS A 236 -13.48 -17.90 -10.17
C LYS A 236 -12.58 -17.18 -9.17
N GLU A 237 -12.38 -17.79 -8.00
CA GLU A 237 -11.47 -17.28 -6.99
C GLU A 237 -10.01 -17.28 -7.47
N GLU A 238 -9.55 -18.41 -8.03
CA GLU A 238 -8.20 -18.52 -8.61
C GLU A 238 -8.01 -17.58 -9.80
N GLN A 239 -9.04 -17.40 -10.64
CA GLN A 239 -9.02 -16.42 -11.74
C GLN A 239 -8.80 -15.00 -11.20
N ASN A 240 -9.51 -14.61 -10.14
CA ASN A 240 -9.36 -13.28 -9.56
C ASN A 240 -7.97 -13.10 -8.94
N ILE A 241 -7.42 -14.14 -8.29
CA ILE A 241 -6.06 -14.12 -7.74
C ILE A 241 -5.04 -14.00 -8.89
N ALA A 242 -5.08 -14.88 -9.88
CA ALA A 242 -4.14 -14.85 -11.02
C ALA A 242 -4.17 -13.49 -11.73
N PHE A 243 -5.36 -12.95 -11.99
CA PHE A 243 -5.50 -11.65 -12.63
C PHE A 243 -4.91 -10.52 -11.77
N TYR A 244 -5.16 -10.53 -10.45
CA TYR A 244 -4.58 -9.56 -9.53
C TYR A 244 -3.05 -9.64 -9.50
N LEU A 245 -2.49 -10.86 -9.47
CA LEU A 245 -1.05 -11.09 -9.51
C LEU A 245 -0.43 -10.59 -10.82
N MET A 246 -1.10 -10.78 -11.96
CA MET A 246 -0.64 -10.25 -13.25
C MET A 246 -0.64 -8.72 -13.30
N LEU A 247 -1.67 -8.07 -12.72
CA LEU A 247 -1.78 -6.61 -12.74
C LEU A 247 -0.80 -5.92 -11.80
N TYR A 248 -0.61 -6.47 -10.59
CA TYR A 248 0.08 -5.78 -9.50
C TYR A 248 1.35 -6.47 -9.01
N GLY A 249 1.66 -7.66 -9.52
CA GLY A 249 2.90 -8.38 -9.25
C GLY A 249 4.14 -7.70 -9.83
N ASP A 250 5.28 -8.33 -9.57
CA ASP A 250 6.63 -7.88 -9.95
C ASP A 250 7.03 -8.42 -11.32
N TRP A 251 6.37 -9.46 -11.82
CA TRP A 251 6.68 -10.06 -13.12
C TRP A 251 6.35 -9.09 -14.25
N PRO A 252 7.30 -8.80 -15.15
CA PRO A 252 7.00 -7.99 -16.32
C PRO A 252 5.96 -8.66 -17.20
N THR A 253 5.04 -7.87 -17.73
CA THR A 253 4.15 -8.31 -18.82
C THR A 253 4.82 -8.04 -20.16
N LYS A 254 5.02 -9.09 -20.96
CA LYS A 254 5.56 -8.96 -22.32
C LYS A 254 4.55 -8.28 -23.26
N GLN A 255 5.02 -7.84 -24.44
CA GLN A 255 4.10 -7.33 -25.46
C GLN A 255 3.04 -8.39 -25.78
N PRO A 256 1.77 -7.97 -25.93
CA PRO A 256 0.70 -8.92 -26.16
C PRO A 256 0.89 -9.63 -27.50
N LYS A 257 0.61 -10.94 -27.52
CA LYS A 257 0.71 -11.77 -28.71
C LYS A 257 -0.67 -11.95 -29.33
N ALA A 258 -0.82 -11.54 -30.59
CA ALA A 258 -2.02 -11.81 -31.37
C ALA A 258 -1.93 -13.21 -32.02
N HIS A 259 -3.02 -13.97 -31.93
CA HIS A 259 -3.19 -15.25 -32.62
C HIS A 259 -4.11 -15.02 -33.82
N ILE A 260 -3.54 -15.15 -35.02
CA ILE A 260 -4.23 -14.88 -36.28
C ILE A 260 -4.20 -16.15 -37.12
N GLU A 261 -5.36 -16.61 -37.56
CA GLU A 261 -5.52 -17.75 -38.47
C GLU A 261 -6.42 -17.32 -39.63
N ASP A 262 -6.03 -17.63 -40.87
CA ASP A 262 -6.76 -17.27 -42.09
C ASP A 262 -7.15 -15.78 -42.20
N GLY A 263 -6.32 -14.90 -41.62
CA GLY A 263 -6.53 -13.46 -41.60
C GLY A 263 -7.59 -12.99 -40.58
N GLU A 264 -8.07 -13.87 -39.71
CA GLU A 264 -8.94 -13.55 -38.58
C GLU A 264 -8.16 -13.53 -37.27
N LEU A 265 -8.41 -12.51 -36.44
CA LEU A 265 -7.88 -12.44 -35.09
C LEU A 265 -8.70 -13.37 -34.18
N LEU A 266 -8.10 -14.46 -33.71
CA LEU A 266 -8.74 -15.42 -32.82
C LEU A 266 -8.58 -15.05 -31.35
N ALA A 267 -7.38 -14.59 -30.98
CA ALA A 267 -7.08 -14.25 -29.59
C ALA A 267 -5.98 -13.19 -29.45
N ILE A 268 -5.95 -12.54 -28.28
CA ILE A 268 -4.83 -11.73 -27.82
C ILE A 268 -4.39 -12.25 -26.45
N GLU A 269 -3.12 -12.56 -26.29
CA GLU A 269 -2.53 -13.04 -25.04
C GLU A 269 -1.62 -12.00 -24.41
N TYR A 270 -1.79 -11.80 -23.11
CA TYR A 270 -0.86 -11.09 -22.24
C TYR A 270 -0.15 -12.12 -21.38
N LEU A 271 1.18 -12.07 -21.38
CA LEU A 271 2.06 -13.03 -20.69
C LEU A 271 2.81 -12.31 -19.59
N ALA A 272 2.64 -12.76 -18.34
CA ALA A 272 3.43 -12.32 -17.20
C ALA A 272 4.32 -13.48 -16.73
N GLU A 273 5.62 -13.24 -16.69
CA GLU A 273 6.62 -14.25 -16.32
C GLU A 273 7.84 -13.57 -15.69
N PRO A 274 8.59 -14.28 -14.83
CA PRO A 274 9.79 -13.75 -14.20
C PRO A 274 10.86 -13.39 -15.24
N ILE A 275 11.75 -12.46 -14.91
CA ILE A 275 12.87 -12.08 -15.78
C ILE A 275 13.84 -13.27 -15.93
N GLU A 276 14.07 -13.99 -14.84
CA GLU A 276 14.90 -15.19 -14.78
C GLU A 276 14.15 -16.26 -13.97
N GLU A 277 14.19 -17.50 -14.45
CA GLU A 277 13.67 -18.65 -13.72
C GLU A 277 14.79 -19.39 -13.00
N THR A 278 14.52 -19.86 -11.79
CA THR A 278 15.40 -20.68 -10.97
C THR A 278 15.21 -22.15 -11.35
N PRO A 279 16.19 -22.80 -12.00
CA PRO A 279 16.03 -24.16 -12.48
C PRO A 279 15.68 -25.14 -11.36
N GLY A 280 14.60 -25.92 -11.56
CA GLY A 280 14.16 -26.95 -10.62
C GLY A 280 13.36 -26.46 -9.41
N GLN A 281 13.14 -25.16 -9.25
CA GLN A 281 12.37 -24.60 -8.12
C GLN A 281 10.86 -24.83 -8.24
N GLY A 282 10.33 -24.83 -9.48
CA GLY A 282 8.91 -25.08 -9.76
C GLY A 282 7.95 -23.92 -9.44
N PHE A 283 8.45 -22.83 -8.87
CA PHE A 283 7.73 -21.58 -8.65
C PHE A 283 8.70 -20.40 -8.71
N GLU A 284 8.18 -19.21 -8.94
CA GLU A 284 8.93 -17.96 -8.82
C GLU A 284 8.18 -16.93 -7.97
N ILE A 285 8.92 -16.06 -7.29
CA ILE A 285 8.33 -14.99 -6.48
C ILE A 285 7.74 -13.93 -7.40
N ILE A 286 6.45 -13.65 -7.23
CA ILE A 286 5.72 -12.61 -7.97
C ILE A 286 5.56 -11.31 -7.15
N GLY A 287 5.93 -11.31 -5.88
CA GLY A 287 6.03 -10.11 -5.05
C GLY A 287 5.39 -10.28 -3.67
N SER A 288 5.29 -9.18 -2.92
CA SER A 288 4.60 -9.17 -1.61
C SER A 288 3.24 -8.49 -1.68
N MET A 289 2.31 -8.93 -0.83
CA MET A 289 0.94 -8.38 -0.81
C MET A 289 0.95 -6.86 -0.51
N THR A 290 1.78 -6.41 0.44
CA THR A 290 2.00 -4.97 0.68
C THR A 290 2.48 -4.21 -0.55
N GLY A 291 3.38 -4.80 -1.32
CA GLY A 291 3.89 -4.23 -2.57
C GLY A 291 2.80 -4.13 -3.64
N MET A 292 2.02 -5.19 -3.84
CA MET A 292 0.92 -5.23 -4.81
C MET A 292 -0.18 -4.21 -4.46
N ILE A 293 -0.60 -4.17 -3.18
CA ILE A 293 -1.55 -3.17 -2.69
C ILE A 293 -1.02 -1.75 -2.90
N SER A 294 0.28 -1.53 -2.66
CA SER A 294 0.90 -0.21 -2.88
C SER A 294 0.90 0.17 -4.37
N ARG A 295 1.11 -0.78 -5.30
CA ARG A 295 0.98 -0.51 -6.75
C ARG A 295 -0.45 -0.14 -7.14
N HIS A 296 -1.43 -0.91 -6.68
CA HIS A 296 -2.84 -0.61 -6.92
C HIS A 296 -3.23 0.76 -6.33
N TYR A 297 -2.76 1.08 -5.13
CA TYR A 297 -2.90 2.43 -4.55
C TYR A 297 -2.28 3.50 -5.45
N ASN A 298 -1.09 3.22 -6.00
CA ASN A 298 -0.38 4.15 -6.85
C ASN A 298 -1.14 4.46 -8.14
N GLU A 299 -1.67 3.44 -8.81
CA GLU A 299 -2.51 3.58 -10.00
C GLU A 299 -3.71 4.50 -9.74
N LEU A 300 -4.39 4.33 -8.61
CA LEU A 300 -5.61 5.08 -8.31
C LEU A 300 -5.37 6.52 -7.80
N THR A 301 -4.14 6.85 -7.40
CA THR A 301 -3.85 8.13 -6.72
C THR A 301 -2.77 8.99 -7.38
N ALA A 302 -1.93 8.40 -8.21
CA ALA A 302 -0.88 9.07 -8.96
C ALA A 302 -0.56 8.35 -10.29
N PRO A 303 -1.55 8.12 -11.18
CA PRO A 303 -1.38 7.32 -12.40
C PRO A 303 -0.33 7.91 -13.36
N SER A 304 -0.17 9.25 -13.36
CA SER A 304 0.81 9.98 -14.17
C SER A 304 2.15 10.22 -13.44
N GLY A 305 2.32 9.67 -12.23
CA GLY A 305 3.45 9.95 -11.33
C GLY A 305 3.29 11.22 -10.49
N GLN A 306 2.35 12.11 -10.84
CA GLN A 306 1.98 13.25 -10.00
C GLN A 306 0.85 12.87 -9.03
N VAL A 307 0.92 13.36 -7.79
CA VAL A 307 -0.16 13.15 -6.81
C VAL A 307 -1.43 13.88 -7.26
N GLU A 308 -2.45 13.10 -7.63
CA GLU A 308 -3.77 13.62 -8.00
C GLU A 308 -4.74 13.63 -6.82
N ARG A 309 -4.57 12.69 -5.88
CA ARG A 309 -5.36 12.58 -4.66
C ARG A 309 -4.58 11.90 -3.56
N PHE A 310 -4.93 12.17 -2.30
CA PHE A 310 -4.27 11.51 -1.17
C PHE A 310 -4.74 10.09 -0.95
N ALA A 311 -5.99 9.77 -1.30
CA ALA A 311 -6.61 8.46 -1.09
C ALA A 311 -7.52 8.08 -2.28
N PRO A 312 -7.66 6.79 -2.63
CA PRO A 312 -8.53 6.35 -3.71
C PRO A 312 -10.01 6.52 -3.35
N LYS A 313 -10.86 6.52 -4.39
CA LYS A 313 -12.32 6.44 -4.21
C LYS A 313 -12.67 4.99 -3.88
N GLY A 314 -13.35 4.77 -2.76
CA GLY A 314 -13.81 3.45 -2.32
C GLY A 314 -13.30 3.05 -0.94
N GLU A 315 -13.62 1.81 -0.54
CA GLU A 315 -13.38 1.31 0.80
C GLU A 315 -11.91 0.96 1.06
N PRO A 316 -11.36 1.21 2.27
CA PRO A 316 -9.95 0.94 2.55
C PRO A 316 -9.47 -0.48 2.28
N GLY A 317 -10.33 -1.49 2.45
CA GLY A 317 -9.98 -2.90 2.25
C GLY A 317 -10.13 -3.41 0.82
N MET A 318 -10.38 -2.54 -0.18
CA MET A 318 -10.67 -2.97 -1.56
C MET A 318 -9.43 -3.20 -2.44
N LEU A 319 -8.23 -2.82 -1.96
CA LEU A 319 -7.04 -2.76 -2.82
C LEU A 319 -6.27 -4.07 -2.89
N GLY A 320 -6.47 -4.94 -1.90
CA GLY A 320 -5.89 -6.29 -1.84
C GLY A 320 -6.79 -7.33 -2.48
N ILE A 321 -6.25 -8.53 -2.64
CA ILE A 321 -7.01 -9.74 -2.95
C ILE A 321 -7.08 -10.62 -1.71
N ALA A 322 -8.26 -11.18 -1.42
CA ALA A 322 -8.41 -12.14 -0.35
C ALA A 322 -7.90 -13.50 -0.83
N ILE A 323 -6.96 -14.08 -0.09
CA ILE A 323 -6.50 -15.46 -0.27
C ILE A 323 -6.84 -16.22 1.01
N PRO A 324 -7.64 -17.29 0.95
CA PRO A 324 -7.99 -18.08 2.13
C PRO A 324 -6.75 -18.63 2.84
N ALA A 325 -6.75 -18.63 4.17
CA ALA A 325 -5.62 -19.16 4.95
C ALA A 325 -5.33 -20.65 4.67
N ASN A 326 -6.35 -21.40 4.26
CA ASN A 326 -6.27 -22.81 3.89
C ASN A 326 -6.27 -23.02 2.36
N TYR A 327 -5.92 -22.00 1.58
CA TYR A 327 -5.86 -22.08 0.13
C TYR A 327 -5.03 -23.28 -0.34
N LYS A 328 -5.64 -24.12 -1.17
CA LYS A 328 -5.02 -25.27 -1.83
C LYS A 328 -5.50 -25.30 -3.27
N GLY A 329 -4.92 -24.40 -4.06
CA GLY A 329 -5.33 -24.24 -5.45
C GLY A 329 -4.92 -25.44 -6.31
N SER A 330 -5.78 -25.81 -7.25
CA SER A 330 -5.55 -26.95 -8.16
C SER A 330 -5.08 -26.53 -9.54
N GLN A 331 -5.39 -25.30 -9.97
CA GLN A 331 -4.97 -24.74 -11.25
C GLN A 331 -4.00 -23.58 -11.08
N LEU A 332 -4.04 -22.90 -9.92
CA LEU A 332 -3.11 -21.86 -9.51
C LEU A 332 -2.40 -22.27 -8.20
N PRO A 333 -1.24 -22.97 -8.27
CA PRO A 333 -0.47 -23.28 -7.08
C PRO A 333 0.19 -22.01 -6.52
N LEU A 334 -0.01 -21.74 -5.22
CA LEU A 334 0.56 -20.58 -4.55
C LEU A 334 1.51 -21.00 -3.43
N TRP A 335 2.67 -20.37 -3.39
CA TRP A 335 3.60 -20.41 -2.28
C TRP A 335 3.47 -19.10 -1.51
N MET A 336 3.07 -19.18 -0.25
CA MET A 336 2.89 -18.01 0.62
C MET A 336 3.93 -18.04 1.74
N PHE A 337 4.89 -17.14 1.66
CA PHE A 337 5.96 -17.00 2.65
C PHE A 337 5.58 -15.92 3.66
N ILE A 338 5.51 -16.31 4.92
CA ILE A 338 5.31 -15.38 6.05
C ILE A 338 6.69 -15.04 6.60
N GLN A 339 7.07 -13.77 6.47
CA GLN A 339 8.29 -13.28 7.07
C GLN A 339 8.11 -13.13 8.59
N GLN A 340 9.11 -13.58 9.34
CA GLN A 340 9.24 -13.35 10.78
C GLN A 340 10.55 -12.57 11.02
N PRO A 341 10.60 -11.71 12.05
CA PRO A 341 11.86 -11.10 12.49
C PRO A 341 12.89 -12.19 12.80
N ALA A 342 14.16 -11.90 12.54
CA ALA A 342 15.24 -12.73 13.04
C ALA A 342 15.12 -12.80 14.57
N LYS A 343 15.06 -14.01 15.14
CA LYS A 343 15.25 -14.17 16.58
C LYS A 343 16.70 -13.81 16.88
N ASP A 344 16.93 -13.11 17.97
CA ASP A 344 18.28 -13.05 18.52
C ASP A 344 18.70 -14.50 18.78
N ASP A 345 19.79 -14.92 18.14
CA ASP A 345 20.47 -16.15 18.52
C ASP A 345 20.99 -15.88 19.93
N ASP A 346 20.25 -16.32 20.95
CA ASP A 346 20.80 -16.52 22.28
C ASP A 346 21.94 -17.52 22.08
N GLY A 347 23.16 -17.01 21.95
CA GLY A 347 24.37 -17.75 21.55
C GLY A 347 24.81 -18.79 22.58
N GLU A 348 23.98 -19.80 22.81
CA GLU A 348 24.34 -21.06 23.43
C GLU A 348 24.74 -22.05 22.34
N THR A 349 26.00 -21.94 21.88
CA THR A 349 26.75 -23.05 21.28
C THR A 349 28.02 -23.31 22.06
#